data_AF-A0A815DRB1-F1
#
_entry.id   AF-A0A815DRB1-F1
#
_cell.length_a   1.000
_cell.length_b   1.000
_cell.length_c   1.000
_cell.angle_alpha   90.00
_cell.angle_beta   90.00
_cell.angle_gamma   90.00
#
_symmetry.space_group_name_H-M   'P 1'
#
loop_
_entity.id
_entity.type
_entity.pdbx_description
1 polymer ?
#
loop_
_entity_poly.entity_id
_entity_poly.type
_entity_poly.pdbx_seq_one_letter_code
_entity_poly.pdbx_strand_id
1 'polypeptide(L)'
;MYAELEFTARSIFTAVFYQPYWFLYSIVDEEKSNLDNIISNATSSEAVIEATVTHVLLACHMLFINILILNLLIAVFNFSINEVQDKNEYIWRYQRYELIREYFEKPLFAFPPLSLLAYIGWFISAVIFRGTTFRFSQFYLERRCNTPKMNVQWTEFENAATYNYARKFVEDNYRPKAEHETSKLEVQLNAMKNTIDRLQTQVDALNCSNEQAQAEINAQTNRMMTCMNWIMTAMARVRMSNIPLPTVENSTSSNA
;
A
#
# COMPACT_ATOMS: atom_id res chain seq x y z
N MET A 1 3.70 -5.47 66.02
CA MET A 1 2.64 -4.45 65.91
C MET A 1 1.47 -5.04 65.11
N TYR A 2 0.79 -6.07 65.67
CA TYR A 2 -0.38 -6.73 65.04
C TYR A 2 -1.37 -7.17 66.12
N ALA A 3 -1.47 -6.43 67.22
CA ALA A 3 -2.53 -6.62 68.19
C ALA A 3 -3.68 -5.70 67.76
N GLU A 4 -4.82 -6.29 67.45
CA GLU A 4 -6.09 -5.64 67.05
C GLU A 4 -6.18 -5.15 65.60
N LEU A 5 -6.21 -6.08 64.64
CA LEU A 5 -6.74 -5.80 63.31
C LEU A 5 -8.25 -6.09 63.32
N GLU A 6 -9.09 -5.07 63.43
CA GLU A 6 -10.50 -5.23 63.03
C GLU A 6 -10.51 -5.68 61.56
N PHE A 7 -11.24 -6.76 61.27
CA PHE A 7 -11.40 -7.34 59.93
C PHE A 7 -12.28 -6.42 59.07
N THR A 8 -11.79 -5.23 58.78
CA THR A 8 -12.44 -4.21 57.96
C THR A 8 -11.92 -4.35 56.54
N ALA A 9 -12.79 -4.21 55.53
CA ALA A 9 -12.39 -4.30 54.13
C ALA A 9 -11.18 -3.41 53.76
N ARG A 10 -11.05 -2.25 54.42
CA ARG A 10 -9.92 -1.33 54.28
C ARG A 10 -8.58 -1.94 54.72
N SER A 11 -8.51 -2.65 55.85
CA SER A 11 -7.25 -3.22 56.33
C SER A 11 -6.80 -4.36 55.43
N ILE A 12 -7.73 -5.21 55.00
CA ILE A 12 -7.47 -6.29 54.04
C ILE A 12 -6.98 -5.72 52.70
N PHE A 13 -7.68 -4.70 52.16
CA PHE A 13 -7.28 -4.09 50.90
C PHE A 13 -5.90 -3.43 50.98
N THR A 14 -5.60 -2.77 52.10
CA THR A 14 -4.30 -2.12 52.31
C THR A 14 -3.18 -3.15 52.40
N ALA A 15 -3.39 -4.26 53.11
CA ALA A 15 -2.41 -5.34 53.25
C ALA A 15 -2.19 -6.12 51.94
N VAL A 16 -3.25 -6.35 51.16
CA VAL A 16 -3.18 -7.19 49.94
C VAL A 16 -2.70 -6.41 48.72
N PHE A 17 -3.08 -5.13 48.56
CA PHE A 17 -2.80 -4.37 47.33
C PHE A 17 -1.86 -3.19 47.54
N TYR A 18 -2.10 -2.39 48.58
CA TYR A 18 -1.37 -1.13 48.77
C TYR A 18 0.07 -1.36 49.22
N GLN A 19 0.29 -2.26 50.18
CA GLN A 19 1.61 -2.56 50.72
C GLN A 19 2.53 -3.24 49.68
N PRO A 20 2.08 -4.24 48.90
CA PRO A 20 2.87 -4.78 47.79
C PRO A 20 3.13 -3.79 46.64
N TYR A 21 2.21 -2.84 46.40
CA TYR A 21 2.41 -1.79 45.41
C TYR A 21 3.59 -0.86 45.79
N TRP A 22 3.77 -0.50 47.06
CA TRP A 22 4.91 0.32 47.47
C TRP A 22 6.25 -0.41 47.37
N PHE A 23 6.26 -1.74 47.42
CA PHE A 23 7.45 -2.53 47.17
C PHE A 23 7.99 -2.38 45.74
N LEU A 24 7.15 -2.10 44.76
CA LEU A 24 7.59 -1.77 43.39
C LEU A 24 8.51 -0.54 43.37
N TYR A 25 8.31 0.40 44.30
CA TYR A 25 9.14 1.60 44.42
C TYR A 25 10.36 1.40 45.35
N SER A 26 10.63 0.17 45.79
CA SER A 26 11.75 -0.19 46.66
C SER A 26 11.75 0.47 48.06
N ILE A 27 10.58 0.76 48.63
CA ILE A 27 10.44 1.16 50.05
C ILE A 27 10.20 -0.11 50.89
N VAL A 28 11.27 -0.86 51.19
CA VAL A 28 11.18 -2.25 51.71
C VAL A 28 11.93 -2.44 53.02
N ASP A 29 12.53 -1.39 53.57
CA ASP A 29 13.49 -1.53 54.66
C ASP A 29 12.83 -1.99 55.98
N GLU A 30 11.62 -1.51 56.28
CA GLU A 30 10.93 -1.88 57.53
C GLU A 30 10.42 -3.32 57.53
N GLU A 31 9.92 -3.83 56.40
CA GLU A 31 9.29 -5.15 56.38
C GLU A 31 10.32 -6.28 56.30
N LYS A 32 11.41 -6.06 55.57
CA LYS A 32 12.55 -6.98 55.55
C LYS A 32 13.20 -7.10 56.94
N SER A 33 13.42 -5.98 57.62
CA SER A 33 13.96 -5.97 58.98
C SER A 33 13.07 -6.71 59.97
N ASN A 34 11.75 -6.53 59.89
CA ASN A 34 10.80 -7.24 60.74
C ASN A 34 10.81 -8.75 60.48
N LEU A 35 10.91 -9.18 59.22
CA LEU A 35 10.94 -10.60 58.86
C LEU A 35 12.24 -11.29 59.32
N ASP A 36 13.39 -10.62 59.22
CA ASP A 36 14.69 -11.12 59.71
C ASP A 36 14.72 -11.27 61.24
N ASN A 37 14.08 -10.34 61.95
CA ASN A 37 13.93 -10.40 63.41
C ASN A 37 13.02 -11.57 63.87
N ILE A 38 12.01 -11.92 63.07
CA ILE A 38 11.13 -13.07 63.37
C ILE A 38 11.88 -14.38 63.17
N ILE A 39 12.66 -14.52 62.09
CA ILE A 39 13.44 -15.72 61.80
C ILE A 39 14.49 -15.99 62.90
N SER A 40 15.16 -14.94 63.38
CA SER A 40 16.20 -15.06 64.42
C SER A 40 15.66 -15.37 65.81
N ASN A 41 14.40 -15.05 66.10
CA ASN A 41 13.76 -15.27 67.41
C ASN A 41 12.75 -16.44 67.41
N ALA A 42 12.58 -17.14 66.28
CA ALA A 42 11.62 -18.23 66.14
C ALA A 42 12.09 -19.51 66.84
N THR A 43 11.30 -19.99 67.81
CA THR A 43 11.55 -21.25 68.53
C THR A 43 10.74 -22.43 67.98
N SER A 44 9.73 -22.17 67.14
CA SER A 44 8.90 -23.18 66.47
C SER A 44 9.31 -23.37 65.01
N SER A 45 9.39 -24.63 64.56
CA SER A 45 9.74 -24.98 63.18
C SER A 45 8.73 -24.43 62.15
N GLU A 46 7.49 -24.19 62.56
CA GLU A 46 6.41 -23.69 61.69
C GLU A 46 6.61 -22.20 61.34
N ALA A 47 6.97 -21.37 62.33
CA ALA A 47 7.22 -19.94 62.12
C ALA A 47 8.43 -19.67 61.21
N VAL A 48 9.45 -20.55 61.26
CA VAL A 48 10.61 -20.47 60.37
C VAL A 48 10.22 -20.76 58.92
N ILE A 49 9.33 -21.73 58.69
CA ILE A 49 8.85 -22.08 57.35
C ILE A 49 8.01 -20.93 56.77
N GLU A 50 7.07 -20.38 57.55
CA GLU A 50 6.23 -19.25 57.12
C GLU A 50 7.04 -18.01 56.73
N ALA A 51 8.03 -17.66 57.55
CA ALA A 51 8.90 -16.52 57.28
C ALA A 51 9.81 -16.74 56.06
N THR A 52 10.31 -17.97 55.89
CA THR A 52 11.13 -18.34 54.72
C THR A 52 10.32 -18.29 53.42
N VAL A 53 9.09 -18.81 53.42
CA VAL A 53 8.18 -18.76 52.26
C VAL A 53 7.86 -17.31 51.91
N THR A 54 7.58 -16.47 52.91
CA THR A 54 7.33 -15.04 52.71
C THR A 54 8.55 -14.34 52.09
N HIS A 55 9.76 -14.67 52.55
CA HIS A 55 11.01 -14.14 52.00
C HIS A 55 11.23 -14.53 50.52
N VAL A 56 10.99 -15.81 50.18
CA VAL A 56 11.11 -16.30 48.80
C VAL A 56 10.06 -15.64 47.92
N LEU A 57 8.82 -15.49 48.40
CA LEU A 57 7.74 -14.85 47.65
C LEU A 57 8.01 -13.35 47.42
N LEU A 58 8.56 -12.65 48.41
CA LEU A 58 9.01 -11.27 48.28
C LEU A 58 10.15 -11.15 47.24
N ALA A 59 11.13 -12.06 47.27
CA ALA A 59 12.22 -12.07 46.29
C ALA A 59 11.73 -12.36 44.87
N CYS A 60 10.82 -13.33 44.69
CA CYS A 60 10.18 -13.60 43.40
C CYS A 60 9.36 -12.39 42.92
N HIS A 61 8.58 -11.75 43.79
CA HIS A 61 7.82 -10.55 43.48
C HIS A 61 8.74 -9.41 42.99
N MET A 62 9.84 -9.16 43.70
CA MET A 62 10.83 -8.16 43.28
C MET A 62 11.46 -8.49 41.93
N LEU A 63 11.72 -9.77 41.64
CA LEU A 63 12.25 -10.18 40.34
C LEU A 63 11.21 -9.95 39.22
N PHE A 64 9.97 -10.39 39.42
CA PHE A 64 8.90 -10.23 38.43
C PHE A 64 8.60 -8.77 38.13
N ILE A 65 8.41 -7.92 39.14
CA ILE A 65 8.04 -6.53 38.89
C ILE A 65 9.26 -5.70 38.46
N ASN A 66 10.39 -5.77 39.17
CA ASN A 66 11.52 -4.87 38.93
C ASN A 66 12.35 -5.25 37.70
N ILE A 67 12.51 -6.55 37.42
CA ILE A 67 13.36 -7.02 36.33
C ILE A 67 12.54 -7.48 35.13
N LEU A 68 11.40 -8.17 35.32
CA LEU A 68 10.66 -8.72 34.18
C LEU A 68 9.67 -7.70 33.59
N ILE A 69 8.79 -7.12 34.41
CA ILE A 69 7.72 -6.23 33.92
C ILE A 69 8.27 -4.88 33.44
N LEU A 70 9.17 -4.23 34.19
CA LEU A 70 9.73 -2.95 33.78
C LEU A 70 10.47 -3.06 32.44
N ASN A 71 11.33 -4.08 32.29
CA ASN A 71 12.10 -4.29 31.06
C ASN A 71 11.20 -4.66 29.88
N LEU A 72 10.15 -5.46 30.11
CA LEU A 72 9.17 -5.78 29.07
C LEU A 72 8.34 -4.55 28.70
N LEU A 73 7.94 -3.73 29.67
CA LEU A 73 7.17 -2.51 29.44
C LEU A 73 7.97 -1.50 28.62
N ILE A 74 9.26 -1.32 28.94
CA ILE A 74 10.17 -0.49 28.15
C ILE A 74 10.30 -1.06 26.73
N ALA A 75 10.44 -2.38 26.57
CA ALA A 75 10.54 -3.02 25.26
C ALA A 75 9.26 -2.82 24.41
N VAL A 76 8.08 -2.98 25.00
CA VAL A 76 6.80 -2.75 24.33
C VAL A 76 6.62 -1.28 23.96
N PHE A 77 6.94 -0.35 24.86
CA PHE A 77 6.90 1.08 24.52
C PHE A 77 7.86 1.42 23.38
N ASN A 78 9.08 0.91 23.40
CA ASN A 78 10.02 1.13 22.30
C ASN A 78 9.50 0.56 20.98
N PHE A 79 8.92 -0.64 21.00
CA PHE A 79 8.30 -1.24 19.82
C PHE A 79 7.13 -0.38 19.29
N SER A 80 6.19 -0.01 20.16
CA SER A 80 5.02 0.79 19.78
C SER A 80 5.39 2.22 19.36
N ILE A 81 6.37 2.86 20.00
CA ILE A 81 6.86 4.18 19.59
C ILE A 81 7.43 4.07 18.18
N ASN A 82 8.29 3.09 17.91
CA ASN A 82 8.88 2.91 16.58
C ASN A 82 7.84 2.57 15.51
N GLU A 83 6.86 1.73 15.81
CA GLU A 83 5.79 1.38 14.86
C GLU A 83 4.87 2.56 14.54
N VAL A 84 4.59 3.41 15.54
CA VAL A 84 3.60 4.48 15.41
C VAL A 84 4.25 5.83 15.07
N GLN A 85 5.57 5.99 15.16
CA GLN A 85 6.27 7.25 14.90
C GLN A 85 6.00 7.83 13.51
N ASP A 86 6.08 7.01 12.45
CA ASP A 86 5.83 7.47 11.08
C ASP A 86 4.37 7.91 10.86
N LYS A 87 3.42 7.19 11.48
CA LYS A 87 1.98 7.53 11.42
C LYS A 87 1.67 8.78 12.25
N ASN A 88 2.31 8.93 13.40
CA ASN A 88 2.15 10.09 14.29
C ASN A 88 2.75 11.35 13.67
N GLU A 89 3.87 11.24 12.95
CA GLU A 89 4.43 12.41 12.26
C GLU A 89 3.46 12.95 11.19
N TYR A 90 2.81 12.06 10.43
CA TYR A 90 1.76 12.46 9.50
C TYR A 90 0.58 13.16 10.20
N ILE A 91 0.07 12.55 11.29
CA ILE A 91 -1.04 13.11 12.06
C ILE A 91 -0.65 14.47 12.67
N TRP A 92 0.56 14.59 13.23
CA TRP A 92 1.07 15.83 13.79
C TRP A 92 1.22 16.92 12.73
N ARG A 93 1.77 16.61 11.56
CA ARG A 93 1.88 17.55 10.44
C ARG A 93 0.50 18.04 9.99
N TYR A 94 -0.48 17.15 9.93
CA TYR A 94 -1.87 17.48 9.60
C TYR A 94 -2.50 18.38 10.67
N GLN A 95 -2.43 17.98 11.93
CA GLN A 95 -2.95 18.76 13.07
C GLN A 95 -2.28 20.14 13.17
N ARG A 96 -0.97 20.22 12.91
CA ARG A 96 -0.23 21.49 12.90
C ARG A 96 -0.74 22.41 11.80
N TYR A 97 -1.00 21.89 10.61
CA TYR A 97 -1.57 22.69 9.52
C TYR A 97 -2.95 23.23 9.88
N GLU A 98 -3.83 22.37 10.41
CA GLU A 98 -5.17 22.77 10.85
C GLU A 98 -5.10 23.84 11.95
N LEU A 99 -4.21 23.67 12.93
CA LEU A 99 -4.00 24.64 13.99
C LEU A 99 -3.52 25.99 13.44
N ILE A 100 -2.51 25.98 12.57
CA ILE A 100 -1.99 27.22 11.95
C ILE A 100 -3.06 27.90 11.11
N ARG A 101 -3.84 27.14 10.33
CA ARG A 101 -4.95 27.66 9.53
C ARG A 101 -5.99 28.34 10.43
N GLU A 102 -6.37 27.68 11.53
CA GLU A 102 -7.33 28.22 12.50
C GLU A 102 -6.84 29.52 13.14
N TYR A 103 -5.57 29.60 13.53
CA TYR A 103 -4.97 30.82 14.08
C TYR A 103 -4.83 31.96 13.05
N PHE A 104 -4.67 31.65 11.77
CA PHE A 104 -4.61 32.66 10.71
C PHE A 104 -6.01 33.21 10.37
N GLU A 105 -7.04 32.36 10.37
CA GLU A 105 -8.42 32.74 10.09
C GLU A 105 -9.07 33.53 11.24
N LYS A 106 -8.71 33.19 12.49
CA LYS A 106 -9.20 33.87 13.69
C LYS A 106 -8.19 34.96 14.10
N PRO A 107 -8.42 36.26 13.78
CA PRO A 107 -7.52 37.33 14.19
C PRO A 107 -7.33 37.35 15.72
N LEU A 108 -6.26 38.01 16.18
CA LEU A 108 -5.71 38.15 17.55
C LEU A 108 -6.70 38.35 18.72
N PHE A 109 -7.98 38.56 18.45
CA PHE A 109 -9.07 38.62 19.42
C PHE A 109 -9.57 37.25 19.92
N ALA A 110 -9.05 36.14 19.37
CA ALA A 110 -9.33 34.79 19.85
C ALA A 110 -8.40 34.32 21.01
N PHE A 111 -7.45 35.15 21.45
CA PHE A 111 -6.71 34.85 22.68
C PHE A 111 -7.61 35.12 23.91
N PRO A 112 -7.74 34.17 24.86
CA PRO A 112 -8.68 34.24 25.96
C PRO A 112 -8.71 35.60 26.71
N PRO A 113 -7.55 36.22 27.07
CA PRO A 113 -7.58 37.50 27.78
C PRO A 113 -7.86 38.73 26.88
N LEU A 114 -7.51 38.70 25.59
CA LEU A 114 -7.67 39.83 24.66
C LEU A 114 -9.05 39.85 23.97
N SER A 115 -9.79 38.74 24.06
CA SER A 115 -11.14 38.62 23.52
C SER A 115 -12.13 39.61 24.14
N LEU A 116 -12.04 39.86 25.45
CA LEU A 116 -12.88 40.82 26.16
C LEU A 116 -12.70 42.25 25.65
N LEU A 117 -11.45 42.66 25.39
CA LEU A 117 -11.15 43.99 24.85
C LEU A 117 -11.70 44.17 23.42
N ALA A 118 -11.74 43.09 22.63
CA ALA A 118 -12.37 43.05 21.32
C ALA A 118 -13.88 43.37 21.39
N TYR A 119 -14.59 42.69 22.30
CA TYR A 119 -16.03 42.88 22.49
C TYR A 119 -16.34 44.29 23.01
N ILE A 120 -15.49 44.84 23.89
CA ILE A 120 -15.63 46.22 24.38
C ILE A 120 -15.42 47.23 23.23
N GLY A 121 -14.37 47.07 22.42
CA GLY A 121 -14.13 47.92 21.24
C GLY A 121 -15.26 47.83 20.20
N TRP A 122 -15.83 46.64 20.02
CA TRP A 122 -17.01 46.44 19.19
C TRP A 122 -18.24 47.17 19.74
N PHE A 123 -18.50 47.06 21.05
CA PHE A 123 -19.61 47.74 21.71
C PHE A 123 -19.49 49.27 21.58
N ILE A 124 -18.30 49.82 21.83
CA ILE A 124 -18.01 51.25 21.67
C ILE A 124 -18.22 51.69 20.22
N SER A 125 -17.70 50.92 19.26
CA SER A 125 -17.87 51.23 17.83
C SER A 125 -19.34 51.16 17.39
N ALA A 126 -20.12 50.22 17.91
CA ALA A 126 -21.55 50.10 17.62
C ALA A 126 -22.39 51.24 18.21
N VAL A 127 -22.01 51.73 19.40
CA VAL A 127 -22.68 52.87 20.05
C VAL A 127 -22.32 54.20 19.35
N ILE A 128 -21.07 54.36 18.92
CA ILE A 128 -20.59 55.57 18.22
C ILE A 128 -21.06 55.61 16.77
N PHE A 129 -20.95 54.50 16.04
CA PHE A 129 -21.37 54.38 14.65
C PHE A 129 -22.75 53.71 14.56
N ARG A 130 -23.80 54.50 14.78
CA ARG A 130 -25.21 54.08 14.59
C ARG A 130 -25.52 53.74 13.12
N GLY A 131 -25.12 52.55 12.66
CA GLY A 131 -25.57 52.01 11.38
C GLY A 131 -24.57 51.18 10.56
N THR A 132 -23.31 51.04 10.97
CA THR A 132 -22.32 50.21 10.23
C THR A 132 -22.11 48.81 10.83
N THR A 133 -23.02 48.38 11.71
CA THR A 133 -22.96 47.06 12.39
C THR A 133 -23.00 45.87 11.44
N PHE A 134 -23.47 46.06 10.20
CA PHE A 134 -23.55 44.99 9.20
C PHE A 134 -22.17 44.61 8.61
N ARG A 135 -21.21 45.54 8.54
CA ARG A 135 -19.93 45.28 7.85
C ARG A 135 -18.98 44.36 8.61
N PHE A 136 -19.00 44.40 9.95
CA PHE A 136 -18.05 43.63 10.77
C PHE A 136 -18.46 42.16 10.90
N SER A 137 -19.76 41.86 11.05
CA SER A 137 -20.25 40.47 11.08
C SER A 137 -20.00 39.74 9.76
N GLN A 138 -20.20 40.43 8.63
CA GLN A 138 -19.82 39.91 7.31
C GLN A 138 -18.32 39.62 7.21
N PHE A 139 -17.46 40.48 7.79
CA PHE A 139 -16.00 40.28 7.78
C PHE A 139 -15.54 39.01 8.52
N TYR A 140 -16.22 38.58 9.60
CA TYR A 140 -15.89 37.32 10.30
C TYR A 140 -16.42 36.07 9.57
N LEU A 141 -17.61 36.13 8.99
CA LEU A 141 -18.19 35.02 8.23
C LEU A 141 -17.50 34.82 6.87
N GLU A 142 -17.16 35.91 6.18
CA GLU A 142 -16.47 35.88 4.89
C GLU A 142 -15.02 35.34 5.00
N ARG A 143 -14.39 35.49 6.17
CA ARG A 143 -13.07 34.91 6.47
C ARG A 143 -13.12 33.44 6.90
N ARG A 144 -14.28 32.94 7.38
CA ARG A 144 -14.49 31.55 7.82
C ARG A 144 -14.90 30.62 6.68
N CYS A 145 -15.58 31.15 5.67
CA CYS A 145 -16.08 30.38 4.52
C CYS A 145 -15.13 30.38 3.31
N ASN A 146 -14.23 31.36 3.22
CA ASN A 146 -13.10 31.26 2.32
C ASN A 146 -12.01 30.47 3.04
N THR A 147 -11.56 29.35 2.46
CA THR A 147 -10.21 28.88 2.76
C THR A 147 -9.29 30.10 2.63
N PRO A 148 -8.28 30.28 3.49
CA PRO A 148 -7.22 31.21 3.19
C PRO A 148 -6.53 30.62 1.97
N LYS A 149 -7.03 30.95 0.77
CA LYS A 149 -6.17 31.26 -0.34
C LYS A 149 -5.29 32.32 0.25
N MET A 150 -4.13 31.91 0.78
CA MET A 150 -3.06 32.84 1.08
C MET A 150 -2.92 33.57 -0.23
N ASN A 151 -3.46 34.80 -0.30
CA ASN A 151 -3.50 35.58 -1.51
C ASN A 151 -2.09 36.12 -1.68
N VAL A 152 -1.17 35.18 -1.87
CA VAL A 152 0.20 35.46 -2.23
C VAL A 152 0.04 35.91 -3.66
N GLN A 153 -0.01 37.22 -3.83
CA GLN A 153 0.13 37.85 -5.12
C GLN A 153 1.57 37.59 -5.53
N TRP A 154 1.83 36.39 -6.03
CA TRP A 154 3.14 36.00 -6.52
C TRP A 154 3.48 36.89 -7.70
N THR A 155 4.71 37.38 -7.72
CA THR A 155 5.25 37.99 -8.93
C THR A 155 5.28 36.94 -10.05
N GLU A 156 5.19 37.37 -11.31
CA GLU A 156 5.24 36.47 -12.47
C GLU A 156 6.53 35.61 -12.45
N PHE A 157 7.63 36.19 -11.98
CA PHE A 157 8.90 35.51 -11.79
C PHE A 157 8.82 34.38 -10.75
N GLU A 158 8.24 34.62 -9.57
CA GLU A 158 8.11 33.59 -8.53
C GLU A 158 7.21 32.44 -9.00
N ASN A 159 6.10 32.76 -9.68
CA ASN A 159 5.25 31.73 -10.28
C ASN A 159 6.00 30.90 -11.31
N ALA A 160 6.76 31.53 -12.20
CA ALA A 160 7.58 30.84 -13.20
C ALA A 160 8.66 29.98 -12.53
N ALA A 161 9.31 30.47 -11.47
CA ALA A 161 10.31 29.73 -10.71
C ALA A 161 9.70 28.50 -9.99
N THR A 162 8.55 28.66 -9.33
CA THR A 162 7.84 27.55 -8.68
C THR A 162 7.37 26.51 -9.69
N TYR A 163 6.82 26.95 -10.84
CA TYR A 163 6.41 26.03 -11.91
C TYR A 163 7.61 25.25 -12.47
N ASN A 164 8.73 25.92 -12.75
CA ASN A 164 9.94 25.26 -13.23
C ASN A 164 10.53 24.29 -12.20
N TYR A 165 10.49 24.64 -10.90
CA TYR A 165 10.90 23.73 -9.83
C TYR A 165 9.98 22.49 -9.76
N ALA A 166 8.67 22.69 -9.76
CA ALA A 166 7.70 21.59 -9.73
C ALA A 166 7.83 20.69 -10.95
N ARG A 167 8.02 21.28 -12.14
CA ARG A 167 8.27 20.55 -13.38
C ARG A 167 9.55 19.71 -13.29
N LYS A 168 10.66 20.32 -12.85
CA LYS A 168 11.93 19.61 -12.70
C LYS A 168 11.83 18.47 -11.70
N PHE A 169 11.15 18.69 -10.57
CA PHE A 169 10.88 17.64 -9.59
C PHE A 169 10.10 16.46 -10.19
N VAL A 170 9.07 16.74 -11.00
CA VAL A 170 8.28 15.70 -11.69
C VAL A 170 9.14 14.96 -12.73
N GLU A 171 9.92 15.69 -13.51
CA GLU A 171 10.84 15.12 -14.50
C GLU A 171 11.87 14.21 -13.82
N ASP A 172 12.47 14.61 -12.70
CA ASP A 172 13.50 13.83 -12.01
C ASP A 172 12.93 12.58 -11.30
N ASN A 173 11.71 12.64 -10.76
CA ASN A 173 11.15 11.56 -9.92
C ASN A 173 10.21 10.59 -10.66
N TYR A 174 9.43 11.07 -11.63
CA TYR A 174 8.36 10.29 -12.26
C TYR A 174 8.69 9.87 -13.70
N ARG A 175 9.37 10.72 -14.46
CA ARG A 175 9.78 10.40 -15.83
C ARG A 175 10.63 9.13 -15.94
N PRO A 176 11.68 8.92 -15.11
CA PRO A 176 12.48 7.69 -15.21
C PRO A 176 11.68 6.43 -14.87
N LYS A 177 10.69 6.53 -13.97
CA LYS A 177 9.79 5.38 -13.66
C LYS A 177 8.92 5.03 -14.87
N ALA A 178 8.32 6.04 -15.49
CA ALA A 178 7.52 5.85 -16.69
C ALA A 178 8.37 5.31 -17.86
N GLU A 179 9.57 5.85 -18.08
CA GLU A 179 10.48 5.42 -19.14
C GLU A 179 11.00 3.99 -18.94
N HIS A 180 11.24 3.60 -17.69
CA HIS A 180 11.60 2.22 -17.36
C HIS A 180 10.44 1.24 -17.66
N GLU A 181 9.20 1.61 -17.34
CA GLU A 181 8.02 0.81 -17.69
C GLU A 181 7.82 0.69 -19.20
N THR A 182 7.97 1.79 -19.96
CA THR A 182 7.88 1.76 -21.42
C THR A 182 9.00 0.93 -22.03
N SER A 183 10.23 1.06 -21.54
CA SER A 183 11.37 0.26 -22.03
C SER A 183 11.13 -1.24 -21.80
N LYS A 184 10.61 -1.63 -20.64
CA LYS A 184 10.24 -3.02 -20.37
C LYS A 184 9.17 -3.53 -21.33
N LEU A 185 8.16 -2.72 -21.61
CA LEU A 185 7.10 -3.06 -22.56
C LEU A 185 7.66 -3.20 -23.98
N GLU A 186 8.54 -2.29 -24.41
CA GLU A 186 9.19 -2.34 -25.73
C GLU A 186 10.03 -3.59 -25.91
N VAL A 187 10.81 -3.98 -24.89
CA VAL A 187 11.59 -5.24 -24.93
C VAL A 187 10.67 -6.45 -25.09
N GLN A 188 9.55 -6.49 -24.36
CA GLN A 188 8.56 -7.56 -24.50
C GLN A 188 7.89 -7.57 -25.88
N LEU A 189 7.53 -6.40 -26.40
CA LEU A 189 6.95 -6.23 -27.72
C LEU A 189 7.92 -6.71 -28.81
N ASN A 190 9.20 -6.35 -28.70
CA ASN A 190 10.23 -6.78 -29.64
C ASN A 190 10.47 -8.29 -29.57
N ALA A 191 10.47 -8.90 -28.38
CA ALA A 191 10.56 -10.34 -28.23
C ALA A 191 9.35 -11.07 -28.84
N MET A 192 8.15 -10.52 -28.64
CA MET A 192 6.92 -11.05 -29.24
C MET A 192 6.96 -10.93 -30.77
N LYS A 193 7.39 -9.78 -31.30
CA LYS A 193 7.57 -9.55 -32.74
C LYS A 193 8.54 -10.56 -33.35
N ASN A 194 9.70 -10.77 -32.73
CA ASN A 194 10.67 -11.77 -33.20
C ASN A 194 10.08 -13.19 -33.20
N THR A 195 9.18 -13.49 -32.27
CA THR A 195 8.48 -14.79 -32.23
C THR A 195 7.47 -14.89 -33.36
N ILE A 196 6.73 -13.82 -33.65
CA ILE A 196 5.80 -13.74 -34.79
C ILE A 196 6.55 -13.95 -36.10
N ASP A 197 7.68 -13.27 -36.31
CA ASP A 197 8.47 -13.41 -37.54
C ASP A 197 8.99 -14.85 -37.73
N ARG A 198 9.38 -15.52 -36.63
CA ARG A 198 9.77 -16.94 -36.66
C ARG A 198 8.60 -17.86 -37.00
N LEU A 199 7.43 -17.62 -36.41
CA LEU A 199 6.22 -18.39 -36.73
C LEU A 199 5.79 -18.17 -38.17
N GLN A 200 5.88 -16.94 -38.68
CA GLN A 200 5.59 -16.63 -40.08
C GLN A 200 6.51 -17.42 -41.02
N THR A 201 7.81 -17.45 -40.72
CA THR A 201 8.78 -18.23 -41.50
C THR A 201 8.46 -19.74 -41.49
N GLN A 202 8.00 -20.27 -40.34
CA GLN A 202 7.57 -21.67 -40.25
C GLN A 202 6.31 -21.95 -41.07
N VAL A 203 5.34 -21.04 -41.04
CA VAL A 203 4.11 -21.14 -41.85
C VAL A 203 4.45 -21.11 -43.34
N ASP A 204 5.34 -20.22 -43.77
CA ASP A 204 5.76 -20.12 -45.18
C ASP A 204 6.50 -21.40 -45.64
N ALA A 205 7.34 -21.97 -44.78
CA ALA A 205 8.01 -23.24 -45.06
C ALA A 205 7.03 -24.42 -45.17
N LEU A 206 6.04 -24.49 -44.26
CA LEU A 206 4.98 -25.50 -44.32
C LEU A 206 4.12 -25.37 -45.57
N ASN A 207 3.75 -24.14 -45.95
CA ASN A 207 2.99 -23.89 -47.18
C ASN A 207 3.78 -24.34 -48.41
N CYS A 208 5.07 -24.00 -48.51
CA CYS A 208 5.93 -24.45 -49.59
C CYS A 208 6.02 -25.99 -49.66
N SER A 209 6.18 -26.67 -48.51
CA SER A 209 6.18 -28.14 -48.45
C SER A 209 4.84 -28.74 -48.89
N ASN A 210 3.72 -28.12 -48.54
CA ASN A 210 2.39 -28.57 -48.93
C ASN A 210 2.15 -28.37 -50.44
N GLU A 211 2.58 -27.23 -50.99
CA GLU A 211 2.56 -26.98 -52.44
C GLU A 211 3.38 -28.01 -53.22
N GLN A 212 4.56 -28.36 -52.72
CA GLN A 212 5.40 -29.43 -53.31
C GLN A 212 4.69 -30.79 -53.27
N ALA A 213 4.12 -31.17 -52.13
CA ALA A 213 3.37 -32.42 -51.99
C ALA A 213 2.16 -32.46 -52.95
N GLN A 214 1.43 -31.35 -53.07
CA GLN A 214 0.31 -31.24 -54.00
C GLN A 214 0.77 -31.36 -55.46
N ALA A 215 1.89 -30.75 -55.83
CA ALA A 215 2.46 -30.86 -57.16
C ALA A 215 2.86 -32.31 -57.49
N GLU A 216 3.41 -33.06 -56.52
CA GLU A 216 3.75 -34.48 -56.68
C GLU A 216 2.51 -35.35 -56.86
N ILE A 217 1.48 -35.18 -56.02
CA ILE A 217 0.20 -35.88 -56.14
C ILE A 217 -0.43 -35.62 -57.52
N ASN A 218 -0.43 -34.37 -57.97
CA ASN A 218 -0.95 -34.00 -59.30
C ASN A 218 -0.14 -34.65 -60.42
N ALA A 219 1.20 -34.68 -60.30
CA ALA A 219 2.07 -35.34 -61.27
C ALA A 219 1.82 -36.85 -61.34
N GLN A 220 1.65 -37.53 -60.20
CA GLN A 220 1.30 -38.95 -60.16
C GLN A 220 -0.08 -39.21 -60.78
N THR A 221 -1.07 -38.38 -60.47
CA THR A 221 -2.42 -38.47 -61.04
C THR A 221 -2.39 -38.31 -62.57
N ASN A 222 -1.59 -37.37 -63.08
CA ASN A 222 -1.40 -37.18 -64.52
C ASN A 222 -0.73 -38.38 -65.19
N ARG A 223 0.28 -38.98 -64.55
CA ARG A 223 0.91 -40.21 -65.03
C ARG A 223 -0.11 -41.36 -65.07
N MET A 224 -0.92 -41.53 -64.02
CA MET A 224 -1.97 -42.55 -63.95
C MET A 224 -3.03 -42.35 -65.05
N MET A 225 -3.51 -41.12 -65.25
CA MET A 225 -4.46 -40.79 -66.32
C MET A 225 -3.89 -41.10 -67.70
N THR A 226 -2.61 -40.80 -67.91
CA THR A 226 -1.91 -41.10 -69.15
C THR A 226 -1.85 -42.62 -69.37
N CYS A 227 -1.40 -43.40 -68.38
CA CYS A 227 -1.37 -44.86 -68.46
C CYS A 227 -2.75 -45.47 -68.73
N MET A 228 -3.79 -44.98 -68.03
CA MET A 228 -5.17 -45.42 -68.26
C MET A 228 -5.62 -45.11 -69.69
N ASN A 229 -5.28 -43.95 -70.24
CA ASN A 229 -5.55 -43.60 -71.63
C ASN A 229 -4.81 -44.52 -72.62
N TRP A 230 -3.54 -44.86 -72.36
CA TRP A 230 -2.80 -45.85 -73.15
C TRP A 230 -3.49 -47.22 -73.14
N ILE A 231 -3.97 -47.69 -71.99
CA ILE A 231 -4.72 -48.95 -71.88
C ILE A 231 -6.03 -48.88 -72.66
N MET A 232 -6.81 -47.82 -72.49
CA MET A 232 -8.08 -47.61 -73.20
C MET A 232 -7.90 -47.58 -74.72
N THR A 233 -6.87 -46.88 -75.20
CA THR A 233 -6.56 -46.80 -76.63
C THR A 233 -6.03 -48.11 -77.19
N ALA A 234 -5.21 -48.87 -76.44
CA ALA A 234 -4.77 -50.20 -76.84
C ALA A 234 -5.95 -51.19 -76.95
N MET A 235 -6.84 -51.22 -75.95
CA MET A 235 -8.07 -52.03 -76.00
C MET A 235 -8.96 -51.64 -77.19
N ALA A 236 -9.09 -50.34 -77.49
CA ALA A 236 -9.83 -49.86 -78.66
C ALA A 236 -9.19 -50.31 -79.99
N ARG A 237 -7.87 -50.30 -80.10
CA ARG A 237 -7.14 -50.75 -81.32
C ARG A 237 -7.28 -52.26 -81.56
N VAL A 238 -7.18 -53.08 -80.51
CA VAL A 238 -7.43 -54.53 -80.60
C VAL A 238 -8.86 -54.82 -81.07
N ARG A 239 -9.83 -54.00 -80.64
CA ARG A 239 -11.22 -54.10 -81.11
C ARG A 239 -11.37 -53.72 -82.59
N MET A 240 -10.59 -52.76 -83.10
CA MET A 240 -10.68 -52.29 -84.50
C MET A 240 -9.88 -53.13 -85.51
N SER A 241 -8.79 -53.79 -85.11
CA SER A 241 -7.92 -54.56 -86.03
C SER A 241 -8.59 -55.77 -86.68
N ASN A 242 -9.80 -56.14 -86.26
CA ASN A 242 -10.53 -57.28 -86.82
C ASN A 242 -11.45 -56.90 -88.01
N ILE A 243 -11.35 -55.70 -88.60
CA ILE A 243 -12.25 -55.28 -89.70
C ILE A 243 -11.54 -54.38 -90.76
N PRO A 244 -11.42 -54.76 -92.06
CA PRO A 244 -10.87 -53.88 -93.11
C PRO A 244 -11.94 -53.17 -93.98
N LEU A 245 -11.60 -51.97 -94.49
CA LEU A 245 -12.39 -50.95 -95.24
C LEU A 245 -11.99 -50.82 -96.74
N PRO A 246 -12.78 -50.09 -97.56
CA PRO A 246 -12.19 -49.32 -98.68
C PRO A 246 -12.75 -47.88 -98.97
N THR A 247 -11.80 -46.96 -99.23
CA THR A 247 -11.62 -45.90 -100.30
C THR A 247 -12.81 -45.02 -100.78
N VAL A 248 -12.92 -43.70 -100.52
CA VAL A 248 -12.27 -42.45 -101.04
C VAL A 248 -12.60 -42.06 -102.50
N GLU A 249 -13.31 -40.94 -102.69
CA GLU A 249 -13.24 -40.04 -103.87
C GLU A 249 -13.38 -38.56 -103.43
N ASN A 250 -12.56 -37.69 -104.03
CA ASN A 250 -12.44 -36.24 -103.79
C ASN A 250 -13.19 -35.44 -104.88
N SER A 251 -13.80 -34.32 -104.51
CA SER A 251 -13.87 -33.15 -105.40
C SER A 251 -13.87 -31.84 -104.59
N THR A 252 -13.05 -30.93 -105.07
CA THR A 252 -12.76 -29.57 -104.57
C THR A 252 -13.75 -28.53 -105.10
N SER A 253 -14.04 -27.51 -104.30
CA SER A 253 -14.06 -26.06 -104.63
C SER A 253 -15.14 -25.36 -103.78
N SER A 254 -14.75 -24.41 -102.92
CA SER A 254 -14.69 -22.96 -103.19
C SER A 254 -15.87 -22.21 -102.56
N ASN A 255 -15.55 -21.49 -101.49
CA ASN A 255 -16.03 -20.15 -101.12
C ASN A 255 -17.55 -19.87 -101.09
N ALA A 256 -18.08 -19.74 -99.87
CA ALA A 256 -18.78 -18.57 -99.33
C ALA A 256 -19.01 -18.77 -97.83
#